data_AF-A0A953XEM7-F1
#
_entry.id   AF-A0A953XEM7-F1
#
_cell.length_a   1.000
_cell.length_b   1.000
_cell.length_c   1.000
_cell.angle_alpha   90.00
_cell.angle_beta   90.00
_cell.angle_gamma   90.00
#
_symmetry.space_group_name_H-M   'P 1'
#
loop_
_entity.id
_entity.type
_entity.pdbx_description
1 polymer ?
#
loop_
_entity_poly.entity_id
_entity_poly.type
_entity_poly.pdbx_seq_one_letter_code
_entity_poly.pdbx_strand_id
1 'polypeptide(L)'
;MSSTVKRKLTTILAADAFGYSHAMDVDEMGTLEALRAARTVFSQSITRHEGRIANTAGDGLIAEFPSVVEAVSCAIEVQRELLTGAGPPGKGLRFRIGIHLGDVIVEGEDLLGEGVNLAARLQSMAEPGGILVSQQVYDQVHNKLGVAFTYLGERRPKNYEEFIPVYSIGRDGSGRGRRIFRAVERVPGLLRADEAASPDLASRLGHLATVFGVAWVVMLIVDLSTGSGFWAHWPGLVLATLLGLKAAPLVARGWLTVPRVRGLITAAALVLANLFAWHGHPWAIYPIALVALVALLRRQERRR
;
A
#
# COMPACT_ATOMS: atom_id res chain seq x y z
N MET A 1 -32.06 1.04 -0.23
CA MET A 1 -31.76 0.49 -1.57
C MET A 1 -30.38 -0.11 -1.50
N SER A 2 -30.25 -1.44 -1.64
CA SER A 2 -28.94 -2.09 -1.61
C SER A 2 -28.15 -1.62 -2.83
N SER A 3 -26.99 -0.98 -2.63
CA SER A 3 -26.08 -0.66 -3.73
C SER A 3 -25.64 -1.97 -4.36
N THR A 4 -26.09 -2.24 -5.58
CA THR A 4 -25.72 -3.45 -6.31
C THR A 4 -24.24 -3.35 -6.68
N VAL A 5 -23.39 -4.06 -5.94
CA VAL A 5 -21.96 -4.17 -6.23
C VAL A 5 -21.78 -4.74 -7.64
N LYS A 6 -21.30 -3.92 -8.58
CA LYS A 6 -21.07 -4.33 -9.97
C LYS A 6 -19.64 -4.81 -10.13
N ARG A 7 -19.46 -6.10 -10.43
CA ARG A 7 -18.17 -6.67 -10.79
C ARG A 7 -17.95 -6.61 -12.30
N LYS A 8 -16.70 -6.45 -12.72
CA LYS A 8 -16.29 -6.34 -14.12
C LYS A 8 -14.87 -6.90 -14.26
N LEU A 9 -14.66 -7.73 -15.27
CA LEU A 9 -13.32 -8.06 -15.74
C LEU A 9 -12.84 -6.94 -16.67
N THR A 10 -11.73 -6.28 -16.34
CA THR A 10 -11.21 -5.16 -17.13
C THR A 10 -9.69 -5.11 -17.09
N THR A 11 -9.08 -4.38 -18.03
CA THR A 11 -7.63 -4.12 -17.99
C THR A 11 -7.38 -2.85 -17.20
N ILE A 12 -6.56 -2.94 -16.16
CA ILE A 12 -6.19 -1.83 -15.29
C ILE A 12 -4.76 -1.38 -15.64
N LEU A 13 -4.61 -0.09 -15.86
CA LEU A 13 -3.33 0.60 -15.97
C LEU A 13 -3.16 1.48 -14.74
N ALA A 14 -2.05 1.30 -14.02
CA ALA A 14 -1.62 2.17 -12.94
C ALA A 14 -0.34 2.89 -13.35
N ALA A 15 -0.25 4.19 -13.09
CA ALA A 15 0.92 5.01 -13.33
C ALA A 15 1.23 5.92 -12.15
N ASP A 16 2.51 6.20 -11.89
CA ASP A 16 2.94 7.22 -10.93
C ASP A 16 4.21 7.94 -11.41
N ALA A 17 4.49 9.10 -10.80
CA ALA A 17 5.69 9.88 -11.10
C ALA A 17 6.83 9.47 -10.15
N PHE A 18 7.94 8.98 -10.71
CA PHE A 18 9.10 8.61 -9.90
C PHE A 18 9.79 9.86 -9.32
N GLY A 19 9.98 9.88 -8.00
CA GLY A 19 10.70 10.96 -7.31
C GLY A 19 9.89 12.25 -7.14
N TYR A 20 8.56 12.19 -7.26
CA TYR A 20 7.68 13.37 -7.17
C TYR A 20 7.91 14.20 -5.90
N SER A 21 7.98 13.57 -4.72
CA SER A 21 8.19 14.29 -3.45
C SER A 21 9.49 15.09 -3.44
N HIS A 22 10.60 14.51 -3.90
CA HIS A 22 11.88 15.20 -3.98
C HIS A 22 11.86 16.33 -5.03
N ALA A 23 11.14 16.14 -6.16
CA ALA A 23 11.01 17.18 -7.17
C ALA A 23 10.21 18.38 -6.62
N MET A 24 9.15 18.13 -5.85
CA MET A 24 8.36 19.17 -5.16
C MET A 24 9.19 19.97 -4.15
N ASP A 25 10.12 19.32 -3.43
CA ASP A 25 11.00 20.00 -2.47
C ASP A 25 12.01 20.95 -3.15
N VAL A 26 12.41 20.64 -4.40
CA VAL A 26 13.41 21.41 -5.15
C VAL A 26 12.78 22.56 -5.94
N ASP A 27 11.68 22.29 -6.65
CA ASP A 27 10.96 23.25 -7.48
C ASP A 27 9.47 22.87 -7.56
N GLU A 28 8.68 23.43 -6.64
CA GLU A 28 7.25 23.16 -6.53
C GLU A 28 6.49 23.57 -7.80
N MET A 29 6.77 24.76 -8.34
CA MET A 29 6.07 25.31 -9.51
C MET A 29 6.41 24.53 -10.78
N GLY A 30 7.70 24.29 -11.03
CA GLY A 30 8.15 23.52 -12.21
C GLY A 30 7.67 22.07 -12.17
N THR A 31 7.65 21.45 -10.98
CA THR A 31 7.15 20.08 -10.80
C THR A 31 5.65 19.99 -11.04
N LEU A 32 4.87 20.97 -10.57
CA LEU A 32 3.43 21.02 -10.81
C LEU A 32 3.11 21.23 -12.30
N GLU A 33 3.85 22.09 -13.00
CA GLU A 33 3.71 22.28 -14.45
C GLU A 33 4.05 21.00 -15.22
N ALA A 34 5.16 20.33 -14.87
CA ALA A 34 5.54 19.05 -15.48
C ALA A 34 4.49 17.96 -15.22
N LEU A 35 3.93 17.88 -14.02
CA LEU A 35 2.87 16.93 -13.70
C LEU A 35 1.59 17.21 -14.50
N ARG A 36 1.20 18.49 -14.66
CA ARG A 36 0.04 18.89 -15.47
C ARG A 36 0.24 18.54 -16.94
N ALA A 37 1.42 18.83 -17.50
CA ALA A 37 1.75 18.45 -18.87
C ALA A 37 1.68 16.94 -19.08
N ALA A 38 2.25 16.16 -18.16
CA ALA A 38 2.21 14.71 -18.21
C ALA A 38 0.77 14.17 -18.10
N ARG A 39 -0.05 14.72 -17.19
CA ARG A 39 -1.47 14.34 -17.07
C ARG A 39 -2.27 14.59 -18.35
N THR A 40 -1.96 15.67 -19.07
CA THR A 40 -2.58 15.94 -20.38
C THR A 40 -2.20 14.88 -21.41
N VAL A 41 -0.93 14.46 -21.44
CA VAL A 41 -0.48 13.34 -22.30
C VAL A 41 -1.24 12.05 -21.94
N PHE A 42 -1.30 11.70 -20.65
CA PHE A 42 -2.05 10.54 -20.20
C PHE A 42 -3.53 10.62 -20.61
N SER A 43 -4.22 11.73 -20.33
CA SER A 43 -5.66 11.85 -20.62
C SER A 43 -5.96 11.77 -22.11
N GLN A 44 -5.12 12.37 -22.96
CA GLN A 44 -5.27 12.32 -24.43
C GLN A 44 -5.07 10.90 -24.97
N SER A 45 -3.96 10.23 -24.60
CA SER A 45 -3.70 8.86 -25.05
C SER A 45 -4.72 7.86 -24.49
N ILE A 46 -5.11 7.97 -23.22
CA ILE A 46 -6.13 7.09 -22.62
C ILE A 46 -7.45 7.21 -23.40
N THR A 47 -7.88 8.43 -23.71
CA THR A 47 -9.12 8.67 -24.47
C THR A 47 -9.00 8.12 -25.90
N ARG A 48 -7.84 8.32 -26.56
CA ARG A 48 -7.57 7.81 -27.92
C ARG A 48 -7.66 6.28 -28.00
N HIS A 49 -7.26 5.59 -26.93
CA HIS A 49 -7.27 4.14 -26.80
C HIS A 49 -8.53 3.60 -26.11
N GLU A 50 -9.63 4.36 -26.13
CA GLU A 50 -10.94 3.98 -25.56
C GLU A 50 -10.90 3.62 -24.06
N GLY A 51 -9.90 4.11 -23.35
CA GLY A 51 -9.77 3.96 -21.91
C GLY A 51 -10.55 5.02 -21.13
N ARG A 52 -10.76 4.75 -19.84
CA ARG A 52 -11.41 5.65 -18.89
C ARG A 52 -10.54 5.81 -17.66
N ILE A 53 -10.30 7.06 -17.25
CA ILE A 53 -9.64 7.34 -15.96
C ILE A 53 -10.63 7.01 -14.86
N ALA A 54 -10.26 6.08 -13.98
CA ALA A 54 -11.09 5.64 -12.86
C ALA A 54 -10.78 6.41 -11.58
N ASN A 55 -9.50 6.68 -11.31
CA ASN A 55 -9.08 7.43 -10.14
C ASN A 55 -7.78 8.20 -10.43
N THR A 56 -7.68 9.42 -9.89
CA THR A 56 -6.44 10.20 -9.88
C THR A 56 -6.17 10.63 -8.45
N ALA A 57 -5.30 9.89 -7.74
CA ALA A 57 -4.92 10.19 -6.37
C ALA A 57 -3.47 10.68 -6.32
N GLY A 58 -3.26 11.92 -5.88
CA GLY A 58 -1.92 12.52 -5.78
C GLY A 58 -1.24 12.63 -7.14
N ASP A 59 -0.04 12.10 -7.29
CA ASP A 59 0.73 12.02 -8.53
C ASP A 59 0.44 10.75 -9.36
N GLY A 60 -0.37 9.84 -8.81
CA GLY A 60 -0.77 8.59 -9.44
C GLY A 60 -2.03 8.69 -10.28
N LEU A 61 -2.15 7.80 -11.27
CA LEU A 61 -3.30 7.67 -12.15
C LEU A 61 -3.67 6.20 -12.31
N ILE A 62 -4.96 5.91 -12.24
CA ILE A 62 -5.55 4.60 -12.53
C ILE A 62 -6.54 4.76 -13.67
N ALA A 63 -6.37 3.97 -14.72
CA ALA A 63 -7.27 3.90 -15.86
C ALA A 63 -7.71 2.46 -16.12
N GLU A 64 -8.92 2.30 -16.63
CA GLU A 64 -9.39 1.05 -17.19
C GLU A 64 -9.49 1.09 -18.71
N PHE A 65 -9.28 -0.06 -19.32
CA PHE A 65 -9.44 -0.27 -20.75
C PHE A 65 -10.28 -1.53 -21.00
N PRO A 66 -11.21 -1.47 -21.98
CA PRO A 66 -11.96 -2.65 -22.41
C PRO A 66 -11.06 -3.67 -23.15
N SER A 67 -9.95 -3.21 -23.74
CA SER A 67 -9.00 -4.03 -24.50
C SER A 67 -7.61 -4.01 -23.88
N VAL A 68 -7.02 -5.19 -23.69
CA VAL A 68 -5.64 -5.34 -23.19
C VAL A 68 -4.63 -4.76 -24.18
N VAL A 69 -4.90 -4.94 -25.49
CA VAL A 69 -4.03 -4.44 -26.56
C VAL A 69 -3.98 -2.91 -26.52
N GLU A 70 -5.14 -2.27 -26.36
CA GLU A 70 -5.24 -0.80 -26.28
C GLU A 70 -4.56 -0.25 -25.02
N ALA A 71 -4.69 -0.92 -23.88
CA ALA A 71 -3.99 -0.52 -22.65
C ALA A 71 -2.47 -0.50 -22.81
N VAL A 72 -1.92 -1.55 -23.46
CA VAL A 72 -0.48 -1.67 -23.69
C VAL A 72 0.00 -0.66 -24.73
N SER A 73 -0.74 -0.50 -25.84
CA SER A 73 -0.45 0.52 -26.85
C SER A 73 -0.45 1.93 -26.25
N CYS A 74 -1.46 2.25 -25.43
CA CYS A 74 -1.54 3.52 -24.71
C CYS A 74 -0.32 3.74 -23.81
N ALA A 75 0.10 2.73 -23.04
CA ALA A 75 1.26 2.86 -22.17
C ALA A 75 2.57 3.12 -22.94
N ILE A 76 2.74 2.47 -24.09
CA ILE A 76 3.89 2.67 -24.98
C ILE A 76 3.86 4.09 -25.58
N GLU A 77 2.70 4.54 -26.06
CA GLU A 77 2.51 5.87 -26.60
C GLU A 77 2.83 6.94 -25.56
N VAL A 78 2.25 6.85 -24.36
CA VAL A 78 2.50 7.81 -23.27
C VAL A 78 3.97 7.86 -22.91
N GLN A 79 4.64 6.70 -22.71
CA GLN A 79 6.07 6.71 -22.41
C GLN A 79 6.89 7.35 -23.53
N ARG A 80 6.51 7.15 -24.79
CA ARG A 80 7.18 7.79 -25.93
C ARG A 80 6.97 9.29 -25.92
N GLU A 81 5.74 9.75 -25.75
CA GLU A 81 5.39 11.18 -25.76
C GLU A 81 6.05 11.92 -24.59
N LEU A 82 6.04 11.35 -23.38
CA LEU A 82 6.70 11.92 -22.21
C LEU A 82 8.22 12.02 -22.39
N LEU A 83 8.84 11.04 -23.06
CA LEU A 83 10.27 11.10 -23.40
C LEU A 83 10.58 12.16 -24.44
N THR A 84 9.71 12.38 -25.43
CA THR A 84 9.91 13.41 -26.47
C THR A 84 9.57 14.83 -26.02
N GLY A 85 8.62 14.97 -25.10
CA GLY A 85 8.18 16.25 -24.54
C GLY A 85 9.00 16.72 -23.34
N ALA A 86 9.80 15.83 -22.73
CA ALA A 86 10.80 16.24 -21.75
C ALA A 86 11.83 17.14 -22.45
N GLY A 87 11.94 18.40 -22.01
CA GLY A 87 12.92 19.37 -22.52
C GLY A 87 14.38 18.94 -22.23
N PRO A 88 15.32 19.85 -21.91
CA PRO A 88 16.69 19.45 -21.62
C PRO A 88 16.76 18.33 -20.56
N PRO A 89 17.73 17.39 -20.69
CA PRO A 89 17.81 16.19 -19.87
C PRO A 89 17.79 16.56 -18.37
N GLY A 90 16.81 16.01 -17.63
CA GLY A 90 16.66 16.21 -16.19
C GLY A 90 15.44 17.02 -15.74
N LYS A 91 14.66 17.62 -16.65
CA LYS A 91 13.44 18.39 -16.28
C LYS A 91 12.12 17.64 -16.38
N GLY A 92 12.06 16.50 -17.08
CA GLY A 92 10.82 15.73 -17.25
C GLY A 92 10.60 14.72 -16.12
N LEU A 93 9.38 14.66 -15.58
CA LEU A 93 8.97 13.60 -14.65
C LEU A 93 8.97 12.25 -15.39
N ARG A 94 9.64 11.26 -14.81
CA ARG A 94 9.65 9.88 -15.34
C ARG A 94 8.54 9.09 -14.70
N PHE A 95 7.66 8.51 -15.52
CA PHE A 95 6.54 7.73 -15.01
C PHE A 95 6.85 6.23 -15.01
N ARG A 96 6.38 5.53 -13.98
CA ARG A 96 6.36 4.07 -13.92
C ARG A 96 4.96 3.60 -14.29
N ILE A 97 4.84 2.52 -15.07
CA ILE A 97 3.53 2.00 -15.48
C ILE A 97 3.44 0.51 -15.19
N GLY A 98 2.29 0.10 -14.64
CA GLY A 98 1.91 -1.29 -14.38
C GLY A 98 0.58 -1.63 -15.03
N ILE A 99 0.49 -2.77 -15.71
CA ILE A 99 -0.74 -3.20 -16.41
C ILE A 99 -1.13 -4.62 -15.99
N HIS A 100 -2.39 -4.78 -15.63
CA HIS A 100 -2.96 -6.08 -15.26
C HIS A 100 -4.39 -6.25 -15.79
N LEU A 101 -4.76 -7.48 -16.12
CA LEU A 101 -6.13 -7.88 -16.49
C LEU A 101 -6.73 -8.67 -15.33
N GLY A 102 -7.77 -8.13 -14.69
CA GLY A 102 -8.34 -8.74 -13.49
C GLY A 102 -9.77 -8.31 -13.17
N ASP A 103 -10.41 -9.05 -12.26
CA ASP A 103 -11.76 -8.72 -11.75
C ASP A 103 -11.68 -7.53 -10.79
N VAL A 104 -12.59 -6.57 -10.99
CA VAL A 104 -12.69 -5.35 -10.19
C VAL A 104 -14.14 -5.07 -9.84
N ILE A 105 -14.33 -4.38 -8.72
CA ILE A 105 -15.61 -3.84 -8.28
C ILE A 105 -15.67 -2.38 -8.73
N VAL A 106 -16.74 -2.04 -9.45
CA VAL A 106 -17.03 -0.67 -9.87
C VAL A 106 -17.89 0.00 -8.81
N GLU A 107 -17.38 1.09 -8.24
CA GLU A 107 -18.11 1.93 -7.28
C GLU A 107 -18.16 3.37 -7.80
N GLY A 108 -19.28 3.75 -8.42
CA GLY A 108 -19.39 5.03 -9.11
C GLY A 108 -18.41 5.10 -10.29
N GLU A 109 -17.46 6.04 -10.22
CA GLU A 109 -16.40 6.17 -11.23
C GLU A 109 -15.13 5.40 -10.88
N ASP A 110 -14.97 4.99 -9.61
CA ASP A 110 -13.80 4.33 -9.06
C ASP A 110 -13.78 2.81 -9.33
N LEU A 111 -12.58 2.24 -9.24
CA LEU A 111 -12.31 0.81 -9.32
C LEU A 111 -11.64 0.32 -8.05
N LEU A 112 -12.18 -0.74 -7.47
CA LEU A 112 -11.69 -1.36 -6.26
C LEU A 112 -11.44 -2.85 -6.46
N GLY A 113 -10.58 -3.43 -5.64
CA GLY A 113 -10.35 -4.87 -5.58
C GLY A 113 -8.93 -5.29 -5.89
N GLU A 114 -8.76 -6.61 -5.97
CA GLU A 114 -7.45 -7.25 -6.11
C GLU A 114 -6.76 -6.87 -7.42
N GLY A 115 -7.50 -6.80 -8.53
CA GLY A 115 -6.95 -6.43 -9.84
C GLY A 115 -6.28 -5.04 -9.83
N VAL A 116 -6.87 -4.07 -9.14
CA VAL A 116 -6.31 -2.71 -9.00
C VAL A 116 -5.04 -2.74 -8.15
N ASN A 117 -5.05 -3.49 -7.04
CA ASN A 117 -3.90 -3.63 -6.16
C ASN A 117 -2.70 -4.27 -6.87
N LEU A 118 -2.94 -5.26 -7.74
CA LEU A 118 -1.89 -5.90 -8.52
C LEU A 118 -1.30 -4.96 -9.58
N ALA A 119 -2.14 -4.22 -10.30
CA ALA A 119 -1.69 -3.22 -11.28
C ALA A 119 -0.79 -2.16 -10.62
N ALA A 120 -1.23 -1.60 -9.49
CA ALA A 120 -0.44 -0.65 -8.70
C ALA A 120 0.88 -1.27 -8.22
N ARG A 121 0.89 -2.56 -7.86
CA ARG A 121 2.12 -3.24 -7.47
C ARG A 121 3.09 -3.38 -8.63
N LEU A 122 2.63 -3.80 -9.81
CA LEU A 122 3.45 -3.88 -11.01
C LEU A 122 4.06 -2.51 -11.33
N GLN A 123 3.27 -1.45 -11.22
CA GLN A 123 3.74 -0.07 -11.40
C GLN A 123 4.87 0.25 -10.41
N SER A 124 4.69 -0.04 -9.11
CA SER A 124 5.71 0.27 -8.10
C SER A 124 7.05 -0.46 -8.33
N MET A 125 7.02 -1.63 -8.96
CA MET A 125 8.20 -2.43 -9.29
C MET A 125 8.86 -2.00 -10.61
N ALA A 126 8.20 -1.19 -11.43
CA ALA A 126 8.74 -0.77 -12.70
C ALA A 126 9.92 0.20 -12.50
N GLU A 127 10.93 0.10 -13.37
CA GLU A 127 11.94 1.13 -13.46
C GLU A 127 11.32 2.45 -13.95
N PRO A 128 11.88 3.61 -13.62
CA PRO A 128 11.33 4.88 -14.09
C PRO A 128 11.35 4.94 -15.63
N GLY A 129 10.24 5.29 -16.27
CA GLY A 129 10.07 5.20 -17.73
C GLY A 129 9.81 3.77 -18.25
N GLY A 130 9.66 2.80 -17.35
CA GLY A 130 9.39 1.40 -17.65
C GLY A 130 7.91 1.05 -17.62
N ILE A 131 7.56 -0.03 -18.31
CA ILE A 131 6.22 -0.62 -18.32
C ILE A 131 6.36 -2.08 -17.89
N LEU A 132 5.69 -2.45 -16.81
CA LEU A 132 5.57 -3.83 -16.35
C LEU A 132 4.15 -4.35 -16.56
N VAL A 133 4.06 -5.62 -16.96
CA VAL A 133 2.79 -6.29 -17.21
C VAL A 133 2.73 -7.64 -16.51
N SER A 134 1.53 -8.00 -16.06
CA SER A 134 1.25 -9.35 -15.55
C SER A 134 1.29 -10.41 -16.65
N GLN A 135 1.39 -11.69 -16.28
CA GLN A 135 1.28 -12.81 -17.20
C GLN A 135 -0.01 -12.78 -18.02
N GLN A 136 -1.17 -12.50 -17.39
CA GLN A 136 -2.45 -12.45 -18.09
C GLN A 136 -2.45 -11.42 -19.23
N VAL A 137 -1.76 -10.30 -19.03
CA VAL A 137 -1.60 -9.28 -20.08
C VAL A 137 -0.67 -9.80 -21.18
N TYR A 138 0.50 -10.32 -20.81
CA TYR A 138 1.47 -10.90 -21.73
C TYR A 138 0.84 -11.96 -22.65
N ASP A 139 0.10 -12.91 -22.08
CA ASP A 139 -0.57 -13.99 -22.80
C ASP A 139 -1.53 -13.45 -23.87
N GLN A 140 -2.16 -12.29 -23.63
CA GLN A 140 -3.11 -11.67 -24.55
C GLN A 140 -2.46 -10.83 -25.66
N VAL A 141 -1.25 -10.32 -25.47
CA VAL A 141 -0.65 -9.31 -26.37
C VAL A 141 0.67 -9.71 -27.04
N HIS A 142 1.37 -10.73 -26.54
CA HIS A 142 2.73 -11.07 -27.01
C HIS A 142 2.83 -11.37 -28.51
N ASN A 143 1.77 -11.90 -29.13
CA ASN A 143 1.71 -12.17 -30.58
C ASN A 143 0.99 -11.06 -31.38
N LYS A 144 0.44 -10.04 -30.72
CA LYS A 144 -0.37 -8.99 -31.34
C LYS A 144 0.38 -7.67 -31.47
N LEU A 145 1.31 -7.42 -30.54
CA LEU A 145 2.13 -6.21 -30.53
C LEU A 145 3.54 -6.56 -30.98
N GLY A 146 4.07 -5.82 -31.95
CA GLY A 146 5.45 -5.95 -32.44
C GLY A 146 6.50 -5.42 -31.46
N VAL A 147 6.33 -5.68 -30.16
CA VAL A 147 7.18 -5.17 -29.08
C VAL A 147 7.87 -6.31 -28.33
N ALA A 148 9.08 -6.05 -27.84
CA ALA A 148 9.84 -7.04 -27.10
C ALA A 148 9.40 -7.10 -25.63
N PHE A 149 9.02 -8.30 -25.19
CA PHE A 149 8.75 -8.60 -23.79
C PHE A 149 9.95 -9.31 -23.18
N THR A 150 10.37 -8.87 -22.00
CA THR A 150 11.44 -9.52 -21.22
C THR A 150 10.85 -10.05 -19.92
N TYR A 151 10.99 -11.36 -19.70
CA TYR A 151 10.58 -11.98 -18.45
C TYR A 151 11.52 -11.58 -17.31
N LEU A 152 10.98 -11.02 -16.24
CA LEU A 152 11.73 -10.55 -15.06
C LEU A 152 11.71 -11.53 -13.89
N GLY A 153 11.14 -12.72 -14.09
CA GLY A 153 10.96 -13.73 -13.05
C GLY A 153 9.63 -13.61 -12.32
N GLU A 154 9.45 -14.53 -11.40
CA GLU A 154 8.37 -14.57 -10.44
C GLU A 154 8.64 -13.58 -9.29
N ARG A 155 7.70 -12.67 -9.06
CA ARG A 155 7.74 -11.74 -7.93
C ARG A 155 6.58 -12.04 -7.00
N ARG A 156 6.82 -11.92 -5.69
CA ARG A 156 5.76 -12.01 -4.70
C ARG A 156 5.42 -10.61 -4.20
N PRO A 157 4.32 -10.00 -4.68
CA PRO A 157 3.76 -8.81 -4.05
C PRO A 157 3.57 -9.00 -2.55
N LYS A 158 3.75 -7.92 -1.77
CA LYS A 158 3.40 -7.93 -0.35
C LYS A 158 1.89 -8.19 -0.23
N ASN A 159 1.48 -9.13 0.60
CA ASN A 159 0.10 -9.60 0.80
C ASN A 159 -0.49 -10.52 -0.29
N TYR A 160 0.31 -11.02 -1.23
CA TYR A 160 -0.11 -12.13 -2.10
C TYR A 160 0.49 -13.45 -1.62
N GLU A 161 -0.30 -14.51 -1.66
CA GLU A 161 0.17 -15.87 -1.32
C GLU A 161 1.01 -16.47 -2.45
N GLU A 162 0.77 -16.03 -3.68
CA GLU A 162 1.31 -16.62 -4.90
C GLU A 162 2.39 -15.75 -5.57
N PHE A 163 3.33 -16.41 -6.26
CA PHE A 163 4.32 -15.75 -7.10
C PHE A 163 3.68 -15.39 -8.43
N ILE A 164 3.86 -14.14 -8.86
CA ILE A 164 3.28 -13.64 -10.11
C ILE A 164 4.41 -13.44 -11.11
N PRO A 165 4.38 -14.11 -12.27
CA PRO A 165 5.31 -13.87 -13.36
C PRO A 165 5.16 -12.43 -13.89
N VAL A 166 6.26 -11.70 -13.94
CA VAL A 166 6.29 -10.29 -14.38
C VAL A 166 7.09 -10.14 -15.67
N TYR A 167 6.56 -9.34 -16.59
CA TYR A 167 7.21 -9.05 -17.87
C TYR A 167 7.42 -7.55 -18.01
N SER A 168 8.59 -7.13 -18.47
CA SER A 168 8.84 -5.74 -18.88
C SER A 168 8.71 -5.58 -20.38
N ILE A 169 8.12 -4.47 -20.81
CA ILE A 169 8.12 -4.06 -22.21
C ILE A 169 9.36 -3.20 -22.45
N GLY A 170 10.28 -3.69 -23.27
CA GLY A 170 11.52 -3.00 -23.60
C GLY A 170 11.41 -2.22 -24.91
N ARG A 171 11.98 -1.01 -24.95
CA ARG A 171 12.35 -0.36 -26.23
C ARG A 171 13.52 -1.14 -26.82
N ASP A 172 13.32 -1.70 -28.00
CA ASP A 172 14.34 -2.24 -28.92
C ASP A 172 15.59 -2.82 -28.25
N GLY A 173 15.56 -4.12 -27.97
CA GLY A 173 16.70 -5.05 -28.12
C GLY A 173 18.08 -4.71 -27.52
N SER A 174 18.25 -3.66 -26.71
CA SER A 174 19.56 -3.31 -26.17
C SER A 174 19.70 -3.90 -24.78
N GLY A 175 20.64 -4.85 -24.65
CA GLY A 175 21.05 -5.52 -23.40
C GLY A 175 21.67 -4.59 -22.35
N ARG A 176 21.05 -3.44 -22.07
CA ARG A 176 21.42 -2.48 -21.03
C ARG A 176 20.66 -2.71 -19.72
N GLY A 177 19.41 -3.20 -19.79
CA GLY A 177 18.65 -3.61 -18.59
C GLY A 177 19.38 -4.69 -17.76
N ARG A 178 20.15 -5.56 -18.42
CA ARG A 178 20.89 -6.66 -17.79
C ARG A 178 22.13 -6.21 -16.99
N ARG A 179 22.67 -5.00 -17.23
CA ARG A 179 23.89 -4.49 -16.58
C ARG A 179 23.62 -3.64 -15.34
N ILE A 180 22.49 -2.93 -15.27
CA ILE A 180 22.09 -2.18 -14.08
C ILE A 180 21.44 -3.10 -13.05
N PHE A 181 20.67 -4.10 -13.48
CA PHE A 181 20.06 -5.08 -12.56
C PHE A 181 21.09 -5.84 -11.72
N ARG A 182 22.23 -6.23 -12.31
CA ARG A 182 23.34 -6.87 -11.58
C ARG A 182 24.07 -5.91 -10.63
N ALA A 183 23.92 -4.59 -10.82
CA ALA A 183 24.46 -3.57 -9.92
C ALA A 183 23.50 -3.28 -8.76
N VAL A 184 22.18 -3.27 -9.00
CA VAL A 184 21.15 -3.14 -7.95
C VAL A 184 21.14 -4.35 -7.03
N GLU A 185 21.38 -5.56 -7.56
CA GLU A 185 21.50 -6.79 -6.78
C GLU A 185 22.79 -6.86 -5.91
N ARG A 186 23.78 -5.99 -6.20
CA ARG A 186 25.08 -5.93 -5.50
C ARG A 186 25.21 -4.80 -4.49
N VAL A 187 24.18 -3.98 -4.27
CA VAL A 187 24.19 -2.99 -3.17
C VAL A 187 23.44 -3.61 -1.99
N PRO A 188 24.14 -4.17 -0.97
CA PRO A 188 23.47 -4.65 0.23
C PRO A 188 22.99 -3.41 0.99
N GLY A 189 21.70 -3.10 0.88
CA GLY A 189 21.09 -2.02 1.67
C GLY A 189 20.02 -1.18 0.98
N LEU A 190 19.85 -1.23 -0.34
CA LEU A 190 18.88 -0.36 -1.02
C LEU A 190 17.44 -0.91 -1.11
N LEU A 191 17.21 -2.15 -0.68
CA LEU A 191 15.88 -2.77 -0.49
C LEU A 191 15.44 -2.75 0.99
N ARG A 192 15.84 -1.72 1.74
CA ARG A 192 15.39 -1.48 3.13
C ARG A 192 14.70 -0.14 3.37
N ALA A 193 14.45 0.63 2.32
CA ALA A 193 13.76 1.91 2.41
C ALA A 193 12.37 1.84 1.76
N ASP A 194 11.55 0.84 2.11
CA ASP A 194 10.09 0.99 2.06
C ASP A 194 9.36 -0.02 2.97
N GLU A 195 9.94 -0.24 4.15
CA GLU A 195 9.26 -0.90 5.26
C GLU A 195 9.25 -0.01 6.51
N ALA A 196 9.08 1.29 6.31
CA ALA A 196 8.38 2.08 7.29
C ALA A 196 6.90 1.98 6.95
N ALA A 197 6.05 1.83 7.96
CA ALA A 197 4.64 2.20 7.82
C ALA A 197 4.54 3.52 7.04
N SER A 198 3.46 3.70 6.27
CA SER A 198 3.19 4.94 5.55
C SER A 198 3.71 6.14 6.35
N PRO A 199 4.47 7.08 5.77
CA PRO A 199 5.03 8.21 6.52
C PRO A 199 3.94 8.97 7.29
N ASP A 200 2.69 8.85 6.84
CA ASP A 200 1.47 9.26 7.54
C ASP A 200 1.13 8.43 8.81
N LEU A 201 1.28 7.10 8.86
CA LEU A 201 1.01 6.30 10.07
C LEU A 201 2.11 6.47 11.13
N ALA A 202 3.40 6.53 10.74
CA ALA A 202 4.49 6.72 11.69
C ALA A 202 4.47 8.12 12.33
N SER A 203 4.19 9.17 11.53
CA SER A 203 4.00 10.53 12.04
C SER A 203 2.73 10.67 12.87
N ARG A 204 1.59 10.07 12.45
CA ARG A 204 0.37 10.01 13.28
C ARG A 204 0.60 9.27 14.60
N LEU A 205 1.35 8.17 14.59
CA LEU A 205 1.73 7.46 15.81
C LEU A 205 2.67 8.29 16.69
N GLY A 206 3.59 9.05 16.10
CA GLY A 206 4.46 9.99 16.82
C GLY A 206 3.68 11.13 17.49
N HIS A 207 2.72 11.73 16.78
CA HIS A 207 1.80 12.73 17.33
C HIS A 207 0.88 12.15 18.41
N LEU A 208 0.33 10.94 18.20
CA LEU A 208 -0.46 10.25 19.22
C LEU A 208 0.39 9.90 20.46
N ALA A 209 1.63 9.41 20.27
CA ALA A 209 2.53 9.08 21.36
C ALA A 209 2.95 10.31 22.18
N THR A 210 3.17 11.46 21.53
CA THR A 210 3.47 12.72 22.23
C THR A 210 2.26 13.24 22.98
N VAL A 211 1.06 13.26 22.38
CA VAL A 211 -0.19 13.65 23.05
C VAL A 211 -0.47 12.75 24.26
N PHE A 212 -0.30 11.43 24.10
CA PHE A 212 -0.48 10.48 25.18
C PHE A 212 0.61 10.55 26.25
N GLY A 213 1.87 10.82 25.88
CA GLY A 213 2.96 11.05 26.82
C GLY A 213 2.73 12.30 27.68
N VAL A 214 2.30 13.41 27.05
CA VAL A 214 1.93 14.64 27.77
C VAL A 214 0.75 14.40 28.72
N ALA A 215 -0.30 13.71 28.25
CA ALA A 215 -1.45 13.37 29.10
C ALA A 215 -1.04 12.49 30.30
N TRP A 216 -0.10 11.56 30.10
CA TRP A 216 0.41 10.70 31.15
C TRP A 216 1.25 11.47 32.18
N VAL A 217 2.12 12.38 31.74
CA VAL A 217 2.91 13.25 32.62
C VAL A 217 2.00 14.18 33.43
N VAL A 218 0.98 14.77 32.81
CA VAL A 218 -0.02 15.60 33.50
C VAL A 218 -0.75 14.79 34.57
N MET A 219 -1.16 13.55 34.26
CA MET A 219 -1.77 12.67 35.26
C MET A 219 -0.82 12.30 36.40
N LEU A 220 0.47 12.12 36.12
CA LEU A 220 1.49 11.82 37.12
C LEU A 220 1.74 13.01 38.05
N ILE A 221 1.69 14.25 37.52
CA ILE A 221 1.77 15.48 38.31
C ILE A 221 0.55 15.63 39.22
N VAL A 222 -0.66 15.37 38.70
CA VAL A 222 -1.90 15.40 39.50
C VAL A 222 -1.86 14.33 40.60
N ASP A 223 -1.35 13.14 40.30
CA ASP A 223 -1.20 12.06 41.29
C ASP A 223 -0.22 12.45 42.41
N LEU A 224 0.92 13.08 42.06
CA LEU A 224 1.89 13.60 43.03
C LEU A 224 1.33 14.73 43.90
N SER A 225 0.41 15.56 43.37
CA SER A 225 -0.16 16.71 44.09
C SER A 225 -1.33 16.36 45.01
N THR A 226 -2.05 15.27 44.74
CA THR A 226 -3.34 14.98 45.40
C THR A 226 -3.19 14.12 46.66
N GLY A 227 -2.02 13.49 46.87
CA GLY A 227 -1.68 12.77 48.12
C GLY A 227 -2.53 11.52 48.41
N SER A 228 -3.56 11.25 47.60
CA SER A 228 -4.37 10.03 47.63
C SER A 228 -3.72 8.99 46.72
N GLY A 229 -3.15 7.93 47.31
CA GLY A 229 -2.51 6.77 46.69
C GLY A 229 -2.55 6.61 45.16
N PHE A 230 -1.39 6.25 44.59
CA PHE A 230 -1.07 6.10 43.16
C PHE A 230 -2.20 5.48 42.30
N TRP A 231 -3.12 6.29 41.77
CA TRP A 231 -4.26 5.87 40.95
C TRP A 231 -3.97 5.99 39.44
N ALA A 232 -2.93 6.74 39.07
CA ALA A 232 -2.54 7.02 37.68
C ALA A 232 -2.16 5.79 36.83
N HIS A 233 -1.91 4.63 37.44
CA HIS A 233 -1.59 3.39 36.71
C HIS A 233 -2.76 2.88 35.86
N TRP A 234 -4.02 3.11 36.27
CA TRP A 234 -5.20 2.67 35.53
C TRP A 234 -5.37 3.38 34.17
N PRO A 235 -5.42 4.72 34.11
CA PRO A 235 -5.39 5.45 32.84
C PRO A 235 -4.13 5.14 32.00
N GLY A 236 -2.96 5.03 32.65
CA GLY A 236 -1.70 4.72 31.96
C GLY A 236 -1.72 3.37 31.25
N LEU A 237 -2.31 2.36 31.88
CA LEU A 237 -2.46 1.03 31.29
C LEU A 237 -3.39 1.03 30.07
N VAL A 238 -4.50 1.76 30.13
CA VAL A 238 -5.41 1.94 28.98
C VAL A 238 -4.67 2.62 27.82
N LEU A 239 -3.90 3.66 28.12
CA LEU A 239 -3.14 4.42 27.12
C LEU A 239 -2.08 3.58 26.42
N ALA A 240 -1.29 2.84 27.22
CA ALA A 240 -0.26 1.94 26.72
C ALA A 240 -0.87 0.83 25.85
N THR A 241 -2.04 0.31 26.23
CA THR A 241 -2.75 -0.73 25.47
C THR A 241 -3.26 -0.18 24.14
N LEU A 242 -3.86 1.01 24.11
CA LEU A 242 -4.34 1.65 22.88
C LEU A 242 -3.19 1.98 21.92
N LEU A 243 -2.07 2.50 22.46
CA LEU A 243 -0.87 2.78 21.67
C LEU A 243 -0.28 1.48 21.09
N GLY A 244 -0.18 0.43 21.90
CA GLY A 244 0.28 -0.88 21.46
C GLY A 244 -0.60 -1.48 20.37
N LEU A 245 -1.93 -1.41 20.50
CA LEU A 245 -2.88 -1.93 19.50
C LEU A 245 -2.78 -1.19 18.15
N LYS A 246 -2.54 0.12 18.18
CA LYS A 246 -2.29 0.94 16.98
C LYS A 246 -0.90 0.69 16.39
N ALA A 247 0.10 0.40 17.23
CA ALA A 247 1.47 0.08 16.82
C ALA A 247 1.67 -1.41 16.42
N ALA A 248 0.68 -2.28 16.63
CA ALA A 248 0.75 -3.70 16.28
C ALA A 248 1.21 -3.99 14.83
N PRO A 249 0.83 -3.21 13.80
CA PRO A 249 1.33 -3.40 12.43
C PRO A 249 2.83 -3.14 12.26
N LEU A 250 3.45 -2.35 13.14
CA LEU A 250 4.89 -2.07 13.12
C LEU A 250 5.73 -3.22 13.70
N VAL A 251 5.15 -3.93 14.67
CA VAL A 251 5.81 -5.01 15.40
C VAL A 251 5.59 -6.37 14.73
N ALA A 252 4.50 -6.52 13.98
CA ALA A 252 4.19 -7.72 13.22
C ALA A 252 5.29 -8.03 12.18
N ARG A 253 6.05 -9.11 12.39
CA ARG A 253 7.11 -9.58 11.50
C ARG A 253 7.07 -11.10 11.34
N GLY A 254 7.19 -11.58 10.09
CA GLY A 254 7.23 -13.01 9.77
C GLY A 254 6.00 -13.77 10.27
N TRP A 255 6.22 -14.71 11.19
CA TRP A 255 5.20 -15.55 11.83
C TRP A 255 4.23 -14.84 12.79
N LEU A 256 4.56 -13.63 13.27
CA LEU A 256 3.64 -12.81 14.08
C LEU A 256 2.77 -11.95 13.18
N THR A 257 1.60 -12.48 12.80
CA THR A 257 0.58 -11.72 12.09
C THR A 257 -0.03 -10.63 12.98
N VAL A 258 -0.50 -9.53 12.39
CA VAL A 258 -1.14 -8.41 13.13
C VAL A 258 -2.24 -8.86 14.11
N PRO A 259 -3.12 -9.83 13.78
CA PRO A 259 -4.09 -10.35 14.75
C PRO A 259 -3.45 -10.99 15.98
N ARG A 260 -2.31 -11.70 15.81
CA ARG A 260 -1.58 -12.34 16.92
C ARG A 260 -0.91 -11.30 17.83
N VAL A 261 -0.31 -10.27 17.24
CA VAL A 261 0.31 -9.16 18.01
C VAL A 261 -0.75 -8.42 18.82
N ARG A 262 -1.90 -8.10 18.22
CA ARG A 262 -3.02 -7.47 18.95
C ARG A 262 -3.52 -8.36 20.09
N GLY A 263 -3.63 -9.68 19.85
CA GLY A 263 -4.00 -10.66 20.87
C GLY A 263 -3.02 -10.68 22.06
N LEU A 264 -1.71 -10.68 21.78
CA LEU A 264 -0.66 -10.63 22.82
C LEU A 264 -0.72 -9.34 23.64
N ILE A 265 -0.92 -8.19 23.00
CA ILE A 265 -1.03 -6.89 23.69
C ILE A 265 -2.27 -6.85 24.59
N THR A 266 -3.42 -7.35 24.12
CA THR A 266 -4.61 -7.46 24.96
C THR A 266 -4.43 -8.42 26.14
N ALA A 267 -3.75 -9.56 25.92
CA ALA A 267 -3.46 -10.51 26.99
C ALA A 267 -2.52 -9.90 28.05
N ALA A 268 -1.47 -9.19 27.62
CA ALA A 268 -0.55 -8.50 28.52
C ALA A 268 -1.28 -7.41 29.34
N ALA A 269 -2.13 -6.61 28.70
CA ALA A 269 -2.93 -5.58 29.38
C ALA A 269 -3.85 -6.18 30.45
N LEU A 270 -4.48 -7.33 30.17
CA LEU A 270 -5.32 -8.05 31.14
C LEU A 270 -4.50 -8.61 32.32
N VAL A 271 -3.31 -9.15 32.07
CA VAL A 271 -2.41 -9.64 33.13
C VAL A 271 -1.96 -8.50 34.03
N LEU A 272 -1.54 -7.36 33.45
CA LEU A 272 -1.14 -6.17 34.19
C LEU A 272 -2.31 -5.58 34.99
N ALA A 273 -3.51 -5.50 34.40
CA ALA A 273 -4.72 -5.07 35.10
C ALA A 273 -5.04 -5.99 36.29
N ASN A 274 -4.87 -7.30 36.14
CA ASN A 274 -5.06 -8.26 37.22
C ASN A 274 -3.99 -8.15 38.33
N LEU A 275 -2.75 -7.81 37.96
CA LEU A 275 -1.65 -7.60 38.90
C LEU A 275 -1.84 -6.32 39.74
N PHE A 276 -2.25 -5.21 39.09
CA PHE A 276 -2.45 -3.92 39.75
C PHE A 276 -3.70 -3.87 40.63
N ALA A 277 -4.74 -4.63 40.29
CA ALA A 277 -5.96 -4.73 41.10
C ALA A 277 -5.88 -5.76 42.25
N TRP A 278 -4.72 -6.37 42.51
CA TRP A 278 -4.64 -7.51 43.40
C TRP A 278 -4.95 -7.15 44.86
N HIS A 279 -6.15 -7.55 45.33
CA HIS A 279 -6.61 -7.45 46.72
C HIS A 279 -6.92 -8.83 47.33
N GLY A 280 -6.34 -9.91 46.79
CA GLY A 280 -6.51 -11.29 47.28
C GLY A 280 -7.47 -12.19 46.49
N HIS A 281 -8.21 -11.66 45.50
CA HIS A 281 -9.03 -12.46 44.56
C HIS A 281 -8.93 -11.93 43.11
N PRO A 282 -8.72 -12.79 42.11
CA PRO A 282 -8.61 -12.38 40.70
C PRO A 282 -9.99 -12.13 40.07
N TRP A 283 -10.38 -10.86 39.94
CA TRP A 283 -11.62 -10.44 39.28
C TRP A 283 -11.60 -10.69 37.75
N ALA A 284 -10.44 -10.92 37.15
CA ALA A 284 -10.29 -11.20 35.71
C ALA A 284 -10.93 -12.53 35.27
N ILE A 285 -11.30 -13.42 36.22
CA ILE A 285 -11.99 -14.68 35.93
C ILE A 285 -13.34 -14.43 35.25
N TYR A 286 -14.08 -13.39 35.64
CA TYR A 286 -15.42 -13.12 35.10
C TYR A 286 -15.43 -12.74 33.61
N PRO A 287 -14.62 -11.78 33.12
CA PRO A 287 -14.57 -11.47 31.68
C PRO A 287 -13.96 -12.60 30.85
N ILE A 288 -12.98 -13.35 31.38
CA ILE A 288 -12.40 -14.50 30.68
C ILE A 288 -13.43 -15.62 30.54
N ALA A 289 -14.20 -15.91 31.59
CA ALA A 289 -15.30 -16.87 31.56
C ALA A 289 -16.39 -16.45 30.56
N LEU A 290 -16.72 -15.16 30.48
CA LEU A 290 -17.69 -14.63 29.53
C LEU A 290 -17.22 -14.81 28.08
N VAL A 291 -15.97 -14.49 27.76
CA VAL A 291 -15.40 -14.67 26.41
C VAL A 291 -15.35 -16.16 26.04
N ALA A 292 -14.96 -17.03 26.98
CA ALA A 292 -14.96 -18.47 26.77
C ALA A 292 -16.39 -19.02 26.53
N LEU A 293 -17.38 -18.55 27.29
CA LEU A 293 -18.79 -18.91 27.13
C LEU A 293 -19.33 -18.48 25.75
N VAL A 294 -19.07 -17.24 25.34
CA VAL A 294 -19.49 -16.72 24.02
C VAL A 294 -18.83 -17.51 22.88
N ALA A 295 -17.54 -17.87 23.03
CA ALA A 295 -16.86 -18.72 22.05
C ALA A 295 -17.47 -20.13 21.96
N LEU A 296 -17.91 -20.69 23.09
CA LEU A 296 -18.55 -22.01 23.16
C LEU A 296 -19.95 -22.00 22.52
N LEU A 297 -20.75 -20.97 22.82
CA LEU A 297 -22.08 -20.77 22.23
C LEU A 297 -22.00 -20.62 20.70
N ARG A 298 -21.08 -19.79 20.21
CA ARG A 298 -20.82 -19.64 18.76
C ARG A 298 -20.35 -20.93 18.11
N ARG A 299 -19.67 -21.82 18.85
CA ARG A 299 -19.22 -23.12 18.36
C ARG A 299 -20.36 -24.14 18.28
N GLN A 300 -21.38 -24.03 19.14
CA GLN A 300 -22.60 -24.85 19.07
C GLN A 300 -23.53 -24.42 17.93
N GLU A 301 -23.67 -23.12 17.67
CA GLU A 301 -24.47 -22.62 16.54
C GLU A 301 -23.90 -23.07 15.18
N ARG A 302 -22.58 -23.22 15.06
CA ARG A 302 -21.94 -23.73 13.84
C ARG A 302 -22.05 -25.25 13.65
N ARG A 303 -22.61 -25.99 14.61
CA ARG A 303 -22.77 -27.46 14.56
C ARG A 303 -24.23 -27.91 14.37
N ARG A 304 -25.18 -26.97 14.32
CA ARG A 304 -26.56 -27.22 13.88
C ARG A 304 -26.72 -26.75 12.44
#